data_AF-A0A1F4AWG3-F1
#
_entry.id   AF-A0A1F4AWG3-F1
#
_cell.length_a   1.000
_cell.length_b   1.000
_cell.length_c   1.000
_cell.angle_alpha   90.00
_cell.angle_beta   90.00
_cell.angle_gamma   90.00
#
_symmetry.space_group_name_H-M   'P 1'
#
loop_
_entity.id
_entity.type
_entity.pdbx_description
1 polymer ?
#
loop_
_entity_poly.entity_id
_entity_poly.type
_entity_poly.pdbx_seq_one_letter_code
_entity_poly.pdbx_strand_id
1 'polypeptide(L)' 'MNHLQPGVIAGVPPVARYLTFSLRPRTNPRRSLAALAALADGKGCVVGVGDSVWRPSVRRGGLDLRRIT' A
#
# COMPACT_ATOMS: atom_id res chain seq x y z
N MET A 1 19.78 -4.96 -7.01
CA MET A 1 19.71 -3.53 -7.39
C MET A 1 18.98 -2.80 -6.27
N ASN A 2 19.52 -1.69 -5.78
CA ASN A 2 19.03 -1.06 -4.55
C ASN A 2 17.73 -0.27 -4.82
N HIS A 3 16.57 -0.89 -4.56
CA HIS A 3 15.21 -0.34 -4.74
C HIS A 3 14.80 0.70 -3.67
N LEU A 4 15.79 1.36 -3.06
CA LEU A 4 15.53 2.33 -2.00
C LEU A 4 14.94 3.60 -2.61
N GLN A 5 13.89 4.16 -2.00
CA GLN A 5 13.43 5.52 -2.27
C GLN A 5 14.20 6.48 -1.35
N PRO A 6 15.19 7.25 -1.84
CA PRO A 6 16.06 8.06 -0.97
C PRO A 6 15.31 9.07 -0.09
N GLY A 7 14.16 9.56 -0.55
CA GLY A 7 13.31 10.49 0.20
C GLY A 7 12.80 9.94 1.54
N VAL A 8 12.82 8.62 1.74
CA VAL A 8 12.41 7.98 3.01
C VAL A 8 13.40 8.26 4.14
N ILE A 9 14.70 8.40 3.84
CA ILE A 9 15.76 8.65 4.83
C ILE A 9 16.38 10.04 4.69
N ALA A 10 15.88 10.86 3.76
CA ALA A 10 16.32 12.23 3.61
C ALA A 10 15.94 13.07 4.85
N GLY A 11 16.60 14.21 5.01
CA GLY A 11 16.21 15.18 6.04
C GLY A 11 14.75 15.63 5.86
N VAL A 12 14.13 16.06 6.96
CA VAL A 12 12.73 16.49 6.96
C VAL A 12 12.58 17.75 6.08
N PRO A 13 11.70 17.74 5.06
CA PRO A 13 11.49 18.91 4.23
C PRO A 13 10.71 19.99 5.01
N PRO A 14 10.87 21.29 4.68
CA PRO A 14 10.09 22.35 5.30
C PRO A 14 8.57 22.19 5.13
N VAL A 15 8.13 21.55 4.03
CA VAL A 15 6.73 21.27 3.71
C VAL A 15 6.62 19.89 3.06
N ALA A 16 5.57 19.14 3.41
CA ALA A 16 5.21 17.87 2.78
C ALA A 16 3.68 17.72 2.68
N ARG A 17 3.23 16.82 1.78
CA ARG A 17 1.81 16.43 1.67
C ARG A 17 1.70 14.92 1.75
N TYR A 18 0.74 14.46 2.54
CA TYR A 18 0.39 13.04 2.67
C TYR A 18 -0.95 12.77 1.99
N LEU A 19 -0.98 11.75 1.12
CA LEU A 19 -2.20 11.25 0.49
C LEU A 19 -2.33 9.77 0.82
N THR A 20 -3.48 9.39 1.37
CA THR A 20 -3.79 8.00 1.72
C THR A 20 -4.95 7.52 0.87
N PHE A 21 -4.81 6.33 0.28
CA PHE A 21 -5.84 5.69 -0.54
C PHE A 21 -6.20 4.33 0.03
N SER A 22 -7.47 3.96 -0.07
CA SER A 22 -7.96 2.64 0.32
C SER A 22 -8.43 1.87 -0.90
N LEU A 23 -8.08 0.58 -0.95
CA LEU A 23 -8.61 -0.31 -1.98
C LEU A 23 -10.04 -0.72 -1.63
N ARG A 24 -10.93 -0.63 -2.62
CA ARG A 24 -12.26 -1.21 -2.48
C ARG A 24 -12.16 -2.74 -2.47
N PRO A 25 -13.01 -3.45 -1.70
CA PRO A 25 -13.02 -4.91 -1.70
C PRO A 25 -13.14 -5.48 -3.11
N ARG A 26 -12.45 -6.60 -3.38
CA ARG A 26 -12.48 -7.33 -4.66
C ARG A 26 -12.06 -6.53 -5.90
N THR A 27 -11.36 -5.42 -5.74
CA THR A 27 -10.78 -4.68 -6.87
C THR A 27 -9.38 -5.20 -7.19
N ASN A 28 -8.98 -5.10 -8.47
CA ASN A 28 -7.61 -5.41 -8.90
C ASN A 28 -6.79 -4.11 -8.95
N PRO A 29 -5.88 -3.87 -8.00
CA PRO A 29 -5.16 -2.61 -7.91
C PRO A 29 -3.93 -2.53 -8.80
N ARG A 30 -3.56 -3.61 -9.52
CA ARG A 30 -2.24 -3.72 -10.20
C ARG A 30 -1.93 -2.53 -11.11
N ARG A 31 -2.89 -2.13 -11.97
CA ARG A 31 -2.70 -1.01 -12.90
C ARG A 31 -2.56 0.32 -12.17
N SER A 32 -3.39 0.58 -11.17
CA SER A 32 -3.34 1.82 -10.39
C SER A 32 -2.07 1.92 -9.54
N LEU A 33 -1.60 0.81 -8.96
CA LEU A 33 -0.34 0.77 -8.21
C LEU A 33 0.87 0.99 -9.13
N ALA A 34 0.86 0.39 -10.33
CA ALA A 34 1.92 0.63 -11.31
C ALA A 34 1.96 2.10 -11.76
N ALA A 35 0.78 2.71 -12.01
CA ALA A 35 0.70 4.12 -12.35
C ALA A 35 1.18 5.02 -11.19
N LEU A 36 0.81 4.70 -9.94
CA LEU A 36 1.26 5.43 -8.76
C LEU A 36 2.77 5.32 -8.57
N ALA A 37 3.35 4.13 -8.78
CA ALA A 37 4.79 3.92 -8.72
C ALA A 37 5.55 4.72 -9.80
N ALA A 38 4.97 4.87 -10.99
CA ALA A 38 5.57 5.66 -12.08
C ALA A 38 5.53 7.18 -11.82
N LEU A 39 4.62 7.65 -10.97
CA LEU A 39 4.53 9.07 -10.56
C LEU A 39 5.53 9.42 -9.46
N ALA A 40 5.98 8.45 -8.69
CA ALA A 40 6.91 8.65 -7.58
C ALA A 40 8.36 8.67 -8.08
N ASP A 41 9.06 9.78 -7.85
CA ASP A 41 10.47 9.94 -8.21
C ASP A 41 11.42 9.31 -7.16
N GLY A 42 10.87 8.85 -6.03
CA GLY A 42 11.60 8.27 -4.91
C GLY A 42 12.38 9.28 -4.07
N LYS A 43 12.37 10.57 -4.41
CA LYS A 43 13.12 11.64 -3.74
C LYS A 43 12.19 12.67 -3.12
N GLY A 44 11.46 13.43 -3.95
CA GLY A 44 10.48 14.43 -3.51
C GLY A 44 9.07 13.86 -3.35
N CYS A 45 8.78 12.77 -4.08
CA CYS A 45 7.55 12.00 -3.99
C CYS A 45 7.90 10.53 -3.76
N VAL A 46 7.44 10.00 -2.63
CA VAL A 46 7.64 8.60 -2.26
C VAL A 46 6.30 7.89 -2.12
N VAL A 47 6.29 6.59 -2.37
CA VAL A 47 5.11 5.74 -2.26
C VAL A 47 5.34 4.58 -1.30
N GLY A 48 4.35 4.29 -0.48
CA GLY A 48 4.32 3.13 0.41
C GLY A 48 3.09 2.27 0.14
N VAL A 49 3.19 0.98 0.44
CA VAL A 49 2.07 0.04 0.37
C VAL A 49 1.85 -0.53 1.75
N GLY A 50 0.62 -0.42 2.27
CA GLY A 50 0.26 -1.01 3.56
C GLY A 50 0.29 -2.54 3.55
N ASP A 51 0.61 -3.15 4.68
CA ASP A 51 0.78 -4.61 4.78
C ASP A 51 -0.49 -5.40 4.41
N SER A 52 -1.68 -4.87 4.70
CA SER A 52 -2.96 -5.49 4.32
C SER A 52 -3.17 -5.62 2.80
N VAL A 53 -2.49 -4.78 2.02
CA VAL A 53 -2.52 -4.82 0.54
C VAL A 53 -1.42 -5.73 0.00
N TRP A 54 -0.24 -5.71 0.62
CA TRP A 54 0.90 -6.56 0.23
C TRP A 54 0.68 -8.03 0.59
N ARG A 55 0.14 -8.27 1.77
CA ARG A 55 -0.31 -9.57 2.29
C ARG A 55 -1.82 -9.55 2.37
N PRO A 56 -2.53 -9.67 1.24
CA PRO A 56 -3.97 -9.87 1.30
C PRO A 56 -4.19 -11.14 2.11
N SER A 57 -4.81 -10.99 3.28
CA SER A 57 -5.12 -12.12 4.14
C SER A 57 -5.99 -13.08 3.35
N VAL A 58 -5.43 -14.24 3.03
CA VAL A 58 -6.21 -15.38 2.55
C VAL A 58 -7.24 -15.63 3.64
N ARG A 59 -8.52 -15.41 3.34
CA ARG A 59 -9.58 -15.85 4.25
C ARG A 59 -9.45 -17.37 4.35
N ARG A 60 -8.85 -17.87 5.44
CA ARG A 60 -9.04 -19.26 5.84
C ARG A 60 -10.55 -19.43 6.02
N GLY A 61 -11.08 -20.52 5.47
CA GLY A 61 -12.50 -20.85 5.48
C GLY A 61 -13.12 -20.73 6.88
N GLY A 62 -14.41 -20.43 6.88
CA GLY A 62 -15.13 -19.92 8.04
C GLY A 62 -15.19 -20.84 9.25
N LEU A 63 -15.45 -20.21 10.38
CA LEU A 63 -16.26 -20.80 11.43
C LEU A 63 -17.53 -19.96 11.51
N ASP A 64 -18.57 -20.47 10.88
CA ASP A 64 -19.94 -20.02 11.16
C ASP A 64 -20.30 -20.52 12.56
N LEU A 65 -20.25 -19.59 13.53
CA LEU A 65 -20.58 -19.82 14.94
C LEU A 65 -22.09 -20.09 15.16
N ARG A 66 -22.90 -20.25 14.10
CA ARG A 66 -24.33 -20.58 14.19
C ARG A 66 -24.66 -22.07 14.22
N ARG A 67 -23.67 -22.94 14.42
CA ARG A 67 -23.85 -24.41 14.39
C ARG A 67 -23.48 -25.13 15.69
N ILE A 68 -23.56 -24.44 16.83
CA ILE A 68 -23.60 -25.08 18.15
C ILE A 68 -25.03 -24.89 18.66
N THR A 69 -25.87 -25.85 18.32
CA THR A 69 -27.14 -26.13 19.01
C THR A 69 -26.81 -26.88 20.28
#